data_AF-A0A2P2LWF2-F1
#
_entry.id   AF-A0A2P2LWF2-F1
#
_cell.length_a   1.000
_cell.length_b   1.000
_cell.length_c   1.000
_cell.angle_alpha   90.00
_cell.angle_beta   90.00
_cell.angle_gamma   90.00
#
_symmetry.space_group_name_H-M   'P 1'
#
loop_
_entity.id
_entity.type
_entity.pdbx_description
1 polymer ?
#
loop_
_entity_poly.entity_id
_entity_poly.type
_entity_poly.pdbx_seq_one_letter_code
_entity_poly.pdbx_strand_id
1 'polypeptide(L)'
;MRVDGPVAVVQLLETPLLNLVNYASLVATNAARHRFVAGKTKILLEFGLRRAQGPDGAIGASRYCYMGGFDSTSNVAAGRLFGIPLRGTHSHAFVSSFMVGNHYMLI
;
A
#
# COMPACT_ATOMS: atom_id res chain seq x y z
N MET A 1 -16.81 11.44 -11.66
CA MET A 1 -16.29 11.15 -13.02
C MET A 1 -17.49 11.05 -13.95
N ARG A 2 -17.39 11.56 -15.17
CA ARG A 2 -18.40 11.35 -16.22
C ARG A 2 -17.66 10.81 -17.45
N VAL A 3 -18.17 9.72 -18.02
CA VAL A 3 -17.63 9.09 -19.23
C VAL A 3 -18.73 9.14 -20.27
N ASP A 4 -18.40 9.56 -21.49
CA ASP A 4 -19.33 9.67 -22.61
C ASP A 4 -18.67 9.04 -23.84
N GLY A 5 -19.47 8.38 -24.69
CA GLY A 5 -18.98 7.64 -25.85
C GLY A 5 -19.91 6.48 -26.27
N PRO A 6 -19.48 5.65 -27.23
CA PRO A 6 -20.26 4.51 -27.70
C PRO A 6 -20.61 3.54 -26.56
N VAL A 7 -21.88 3.15 -26.46
CA VAL A 7 -22.42 2.35 -25.34
C VAL A 7 -21.59 1.10 -25.01
N ALA A 8 -21.14 0.36 -26.02
CA ALA A 8 -20.35 -0.86 -25.83
C ALA A 8 -18.99 -0.58 -25.16
N VAL A 9 -18.36 0.54 -25.50
CA VAL A 9 -17.04 0.91 -24.96
C VAL A 9 -17.18 1.40 -23.54
N VAL A 10 -18.15 2.29 -23.27
CA VAL A 10 -18.34 2.85 -21.92
C VAL A 10 -18.79 1.79 -20.92
N GLN A 11 -19.60 0.82 -21.35
CA GLN A 11 -20.03 -0.29 -20.49
C GLN A 11 -18.85 -1.19 -20.12
N LEU A 12 -17.93 -1.44 -21.05
CA LEU A 12 -16.72 -2.23 -20.77
C LEU A 12 -15.80 -1.54 -19.74
N LEU A 13 -15.81 -0.21 -19.70
CA LEU A 13 -15.00 0.57 -18.76
C LEU A 13 -15.58 0.64 -17.34
N GLU A 14 -16.85 0.30 -17.13
CA GLU A 14 -17.51 0.42 -15.83
C GLU A 14 -16.76 -0.36 -14.74
N THR A 15 -16.55 -1.66 -14.94
CA THR A 15 -15.89 -2.55 -13.97
C THR A 15 -14.47 -2.11 -13.61
N PRO A 16 -13.55 -1.87 -14.57
CA PRO A 16 -12.19 -1.45 -14.23
C PRO A 16 -12.16 -0.08 -13.55
N LEU A 17 -13.00 0.87 -13.97
CA LEU A 17 -13.06 2.18 -13.33
C LEU A 17 -13.55 2.09 -11.89
N LEU A 18 -14.63 1.33 -11.64
CA LEU A 18 -15.13 1.10 -10.28
C LEU A 18 -14.08 0.44 -9.40
N ASN A 19 -13.40 -0.60 -9.89
CA ASN A 19 -12.36 -1.29 -9.12
C ASN A 19 -11.22 -0.32 -8.73
N LEU A 20 -10.68 0.42 -9.71
CA LEU A 20 -9.57 1.35 -9.49
C LEU A 20 -9.95 2.50 -8.55
N VAL A 21 -11.10 3.13 -8.76
CA VAL A 21 -11.52 4.31 -7.98
C VAL A 21 -11.97 3.90 -6.57
N ASN A 22 -12.73 2.82 -6.41
CA ASN A 22 -13.18 2.38 -5.09
C ASN A 22 -12.01 1.98 -4.21
N TYR A 23 -11.06 1.21 -4.73
CA TYR A 23 -9.90 0.80 -3.96
C TYR A 23 -9.02 1.99 -3.56
N ALA A 24 -8.70 2.88 -4.52
CA ALA A 24 -7.87 4.05 -4.27
C ALA A 24 -8.49 4.99 -3.22
N SER A 25 -9.77 5.31 -3.39
CA SER A 25 -10.49 6.22 -2.50
C SER A 25 -10.67 5.63 -1.09
N LEU A 26 -10.96 4.33 -0.97
CA LEU A 26 -11.08 3.64 0.30
C LEU A 26 -9.78 3.71 1.11
N VAL A 27 -8.66 3.31 0.50
CA VAL A 27 -7.36 3.27 1.18
C VAL A 27 -6.92 4.68 1.57
N ALA A 28 -7.01 5.66 0.66
CA ALA A 28 -6.63 7.04 0.93
C ALA A 28 -7.48 7.66 2.05
N THR A 29 -8.79 7.44 2.04
CA THR A 29 -9.69 7.97 3.08
C THR A 29 -9.42 7.32 4.43
N ASN A 30 -9.17 6.00 4.46
CA ASN A 30 -8.82 5.34 5.71
C ASN A 30 -7.48 5.84 6.28
N ALA A 31 -6.47 6.01 5.41
CA ALA A 31 -5.20 6.62 5.81
C ALA A 31 -5.39 8.05 6.34
N ALA A 32 -6.27 8.85 5.72
CA ALA A 32 -6.61 10.19 6.21
C ALA A 32 -7.29 10.16 7.59
N ARG A 33 -8.16 9.17 7.85
CA ARG A 33 -8.75 8.97 9.19
C ARG A 33 -7.68 8.63 10.23
N HIS A 34 -6.72 7.78 9.90
CA HIS A 34 -5.59 7.50 10.79
C HIS A 34 -4.73 8.74 11.04
N ARG A 35 -4.42 9.53 10.00
CA ARG A 35 -3.71 10.81 10.13
C ARG A 35 -4.47 11.79 11.02
N PHE A 36 -5.78 11.90 10.84
CA PHE A 36 -6.62 12.79 11.65
C PHE A 36 -6.52 12.44 13.14
N VAL A 37 -6.62 11.15 13.48
CA VAL A 37 -6.51 10.69 14.88
C VAL A 37 -5.09 10.81 15.43
N ALA A 38 -4.07 10.48 14.64
CA ALA A 38 -2.67 10.53 15.08
C ALA A 38 -2.13 11.97 15.23
N GLY A 39 -2.75 12.94 14.55
CA GLY A 39 -2.26 14.32 14.49
C GLY A 39 -1.04 14.50 13.59
N LYS A 40 -0.55 15.74 13.45
CA LYS A 40 0.55 16.09 12.53
C LYS A 40 1.96 15.78 13.06
N THR A 41 2.10 15.57 14.36
CA THR A 41 3.42 15.42 15.02
C THR A 41 3.95 13.99 14.99
N LYS A 42 3.07 13.00 14.78
CA LYS A 42 3.45 11.60 14.75
C LYS A 42 3.81 11.16 13.33
N ILE A 43 4.80 10.29 13.23
CA ILE A 43 5.18 9.65 11.96
C ILE A 43 4.30 8.42 11.76
N LEU A 44 3.64 8.33 10.62
CA LEU A 44 2.82 7.20 10.20
C LEU A 44 3.54 6.41 9.09
N LEU A 45 3.65 5.09 9.29
CA LEU A 45 4.36 4.18 8.41
C LEU A 45 3.40 3.13 7.85
N GLU A 46 3.47 2.87 6.54
CA GLU A 46 2.67 1.83 5.89
C GLU A 46 3.51 0.55 5.75
N PHE A 47 3.11 -0.52 6.45
CA PHE A 47 3.75 -1.84 6.48
C PHE A 47 2.80 -3.00 6.13
N GLY A 48 1.73 -2.70 5.40
CA GLY A 48 0.67 -3.62 5.01
C GLY A 48 0.98 -4.52 3.81
N LEU A 49 2.09 -4.28 3.09
CA LEU A 49 2.48 -5.00 1.86
C LEU A 49 2.24 -6.52 1.91
N ARG A 50 2.63 -7.20 3.00
CA ARG A 50 2.57 -8.67 3.10
C ARG A 50 1.14 -9.23 3.20
N ARG A 51 0.13 -8.37 3.38
CA ARG A 51 -1.28 -8.74 3.47
C ARG A 51 -2.14 -8.01 2.43
N ALA A 52 -1.54 -7.19 1.58
CA ALA A 52 -2.26 -6.52 0.51
C ALA A 52 -2.70 -7.53 -0.56
N GLN A 53 -3.86 -7.28 -1.17
CA GLN A 53 -4.50 -8.24 -2.06
C GLN A 53 -3.95 -8.16 -3.48
N GLY A 54 -3.43 -9.28 -3.99
CA GLY A 54 -2.96 -9.39 -5.37
C GLY A 54 -1.63 -8.66 -5.64
N PRO A 55 -1.12 -8.77 -6.88
CA PRO A 55 0.19 -8.24 -7.26
C PRO A 55 0.24 -6.70 -7.19
N ASP A 56 -0.81 -6.02 -7.66
CA ASP A 56 -0.86 -4.55 -7.68
C ASP A 56 -1.37 -3.93 -6.38
N GLY A 57 -2.03 -4.72 -5.52
CA GLY A 57 -2.65 -4.20 -4.30
C GLY A 57 -1.62 -3.63 -3.33
N ALA A 58 -0.44 -4.25 -3.19
CA ALA A 58 0.60 -3.73 -2.32
C ALA A 58 1.13 -2.35 -2.78
N ILE A 59 1.39 -2.22 -4.09
CA ILE A 59 1.93 -0.98 -4.68
C ILE A 59 0.87 0.14 -4.62
N GLY A 60 -0.37 -0.19 -4.99
CA GLY A 60 -1.51 0.71 -4.89
C GLY A 60 -1.75 1.17 -3.45
N ALA A 61 -1.81 0.24 -2.49
CA ALA A 61 -2.00 0.56 -1.08
C ALA A 61 -0.95 1.55 -0.56
N SER A 62 0.33 1.27 -0.79
CA SER A 62 1.42 2.16 -0.37
C SER A 62 1.28 3.57 -0.93
N ARG A 63 0.93 3.68 -2.22
CA ARG A 63 0.69 4.97 -2.89
C ARG A 63 -0.49 5.73 -2.27
N TYR A 64 -1.62 5.08 -2.08
CA TYR A 64 -2.82 5.73 -1.59
C TYR A 64 -2.76 6.03 -0.08
N CYS A 65 -2.06 5.21 0.71
CA CYS A 65 -1.76 5.53 2.10
C CYS A 65 -0.90 6.79 2.23
N TYR A 66 0.14 6.91 1.41
CA TYR A 66 0.98 8.10 1.38
C TYR A 66 0.17 9.34 0.98
N MET A 67 -0.66 9.23 -0.07
CA MET A 67 -1.59 10.29 -0.47
C MET A 67 -2.59 10.68 0.63
N GLY A 68 -3.05 9.70 1.43
CA GLY A 68 -3.93 9.92 2.57
C GLY A 68 -3.23 10.51 3.81
N GLY A 69 -1.90 10.71 3.76
CA GLY A 69 -1.15 11.42 4.80
C GLY A 69 -0.25 10.54 5.66
N PHE A 70 0.07 9.31 5.24
CA PHE A 70 1.19 8.57 5.81
C PHE A 70 2.52 9.16 5.34
N ASP A 71 3.60 8.99 6.10
CA ASP A 71 4.87 9.67 5.83
C ASP A 71 5.85 8.80 5.03
N SER A 72 5.70 7.46 5.08
CA SER A 72 6.58 6.52 4.36
C SER A 72 6.01 5.10 4.31
N THR A 73 6.64 4.24 3.50
CA THR A 73 6.27 2.83 3.30
C THR A 73 7.50 1.91 3.38
N SER A 74 7.29 0.62 3.68
CA SER A 74 8.31 -0.42 3.45
C SER A 74 8.39 -0.92 2.00
N ASN A 75 7.42 -0.55 1.15
CA ASN A 75 7.32 -1.08 -0.21
C ASN A 75 8.32 -0.40 -1.15
N VAL A 76 9.46 -1.07 -1.39
CA VAL A 76 10.53 -0.56 -2.25
C VAL A 76 10.06 -0.31 -3.69
N ALA A 77 9.14 -1.13 -4.22
CA ALA A 77 8.59 -0.91 -5.56
C ALA A 77 7.77 0.38 -5.63
N ALA A 78 6.95 0.67 -4.61
CA ALA A 78 6.22 1.92 -4.52
C ALA A 78 7.15 3.12 -4.33
N GLY A 79 8.22 2.98 -3.53
CA GLY A 79 9.25 4.01 -3.41
C GLY A 79 9.94 4.30 -4.75
N ARG A 80 10.27 3.27 -5.53
CA ARG A 80 10.88 3.42 -6.86
C ARG A 80 9.94 4.08 -7.87
N LEU A 81 8.67 3.68 -7.91
CA LEU A 81 7.71 4.16 -8.92
C LEU A 81 7.15 5.55 -8.61
N PHE A 82 6.95 5.87 -7.33
CA PHE A 82 6.22 7.08 -6.90
C PHE A 82 7.04 8.02 -6.01
N GLY A 83 8.31 7.72 -5.74
CA GLY A 83 9.17 8.57 -4.92
C GLY A 83 8.75 8.65 -3.44
N ILE A 84 7.98 7.67 -2.96
CA ILE A 84 7.51 7.64 -1.57
C ILE A 84 8.71 7.36 -0.65
N PRO A 85 8.91 8.13 0.43
CA PRO A 85 9.99 7.87 1.36
C PRO A 85 9.93 6.44 1.91
N LEU A 86 11.08 5.78 1.95
CA LEU A 86 11.19 4.40 2.41
C LEU A 86 11.61 4.34 3.88
N ARG A 87 10.96 3.47 4.64
CA ARG A 87 11.31 3.12 6.02
C ARG A 87 11.15 1.62 6.23
N GLY A 88 12.05 1.03 7.00
CA GLY A 88 12.06 -0.39 7.29
C GLY A 88 13.44 -0.80 7.81
N THR A 89 13.45 -1.72 8.77
CA THR A 89 14.67 -2.27 9.36
C THR A 89 14.74 -3.77 9.07
N HIS A 90 15.58 -4.49 9.80
CA HIS A 90 15.65 -5.95 9.71
C HIS A 90 14.37 -6.60 10.27
N SER A 91 14.06 -7.81 9.81
CA SER A 91 12.97 -8.64 10.33
C SER A 91 13.46 -9.52 11.48
N HIS A 92 12.52 -10.05 12.28
CA HIS A 92 12.84 -11.03 13.32
C HIS A 92 13.54 -12.28 12.74
N ALA A 93 13.14 -12.73 11.55
CA ALA A 93 13.76 -13.88 10.88
C ALA A 93 15.27 -13.71 10.66
N PHE A 94 15.74 -12.48 10.44
CA PHE A 94 17.17 -12.19 10.36
C PHE A 94 17.89 -12.47 11.67
N VAL A 95 17.31 -12.09 12.82
CA VAL A 95 17.93 -12.37 14.12
C VAL A 95 17.83 -13.87 14.44
N SER A 96 16.67 -14.47 14.19
CA SER A 96 16.42 -15.90 14.45
C SER A 96 17.37 -16.82 13.68
N SER A 97 17.82 -16.44 12.47
CA SER A 97 18.77 -17.25 11.69
C SER A 97 20.16 -17.39 12.33
N PHE A 98 20.52 -16.54 13.29
CA PHE A 98 21.79 -16.62 14.03
C PHE A 98 21.62 -17.20 15.45
N MET A 99 20.39 -17.44 15.90
CA MET A 99 20.09 -17.97 17.24
C MET A 99 19.99 -19.50 17.27
N VAL A 100 19.61 -20.14 16.16
CA VAL A 100 19.44 -21.60 16.11
C VAL A 100 20.69 -22.24 15.50
N GLY A 101 21.47 -22.92 16.35
CA GLY A 101 22.70 -23.64 15.99
C GLY A 101 22.49 -24.93 15.19
N ASN A 102 21.38 -25.09 14.48
CA ASN A 102 21.21 -26.18 13.53
C ASN A 102 20.34 -25.74 12.36
N HIS A 103 20.83 -26.08 11.18
CA HIS A 103 20.32 -25.82 9.86
C HIS A 103 18.79 -26.05 9.76
N TYR A 104 18.13 -25.31 8.87
CA TYR A 104 16.68 -25.30 8.56
C TYR A 104 15.85 -24.25 9.32
N MET A 105 15.71 -23.07 8.70
CA MET A 105 14.66 -22.11 9.02
C MET A 105 13.41 -22.49 8.21
N LEU A 106 12.36 -22.94 8.89
CA LEU A 106 11.03 -23.11 8.29
C LEU A 106 10.35 -21.75 8.21
N ILE A 107 9.90 -21.40 7.01
CA ILE A 107 9.23 -20.13 6.64
C ILE A 107 7.74 -20.20 6.90
#